data_AF-A0A7Y4ZSW7-F1
#
_entry.id   AF-A0A7Y4ZSW7-F1
#
_cell.length_a   1.000
_cell.length_b   1.000
_cell.length_c   1.000
_cell.angle_alpha   90.00
_cell.angle_beta   90.00
_cell.angle_gamma   90.00
#
_symmetry.space_group_name_H-M   'P 1'
#
loop_
_entity.id
_entity.type
_entity.pdbx_description
1 polymer ?
#
loop_
_entity_poly.entity_id
_entity_poly.type
_entity_poly.pdbx_seq_one_letter_code
_entity_poly.pdbx_strand_id
1 'polypeptide(L)'
;MGLSLLEELVPPPATPTAAVGDFAAVEAALGTALPGDYKELVRRYGYGSFCDFLHLWSPFFGACTMMELARGVLDADTQLARVAPNAVPFARYPDPDGVLPWARSDNGDVAYWVTGGKPEGWPVVLWNPRGGQRYDLVECGAAAFLAAWIGGETAFTLLPKPAFRSFDPWCARVHETVELDAATGPFAARLEALRAAFDPVEMRGAFGSDDDHARQVHLVASQGSVRLTYDTVYGHNVRLAAPLEMLDAAHARLEAAVVAMGSRVVRVVRS
;
A
#
# COMPACT_ATOMS: atom_id res chain seq x y z
N MET A 1 -22.21 6.23 5.20
CA MET A 1 -21.70 5.84 6.54
C MET A 1 -20.26 5.32 6.47
N GLY A 2 -19.89 4.47 5.50
CA GLY A 2 -18.54 3.87 5.43
C GLY A 2 -17.37 4.87 5.42
N LEU A 3 -17.46 5.96 4.65
CA LEU A 3 -16.36 6.94 4.56
C LEU A 3 -16.03 7.64 5.88
N SER A 4 -17.03 8.05 6.66
CA SER A 4 -16.79 8.74 7.94
C SER A 4 -16.09 7.84 8.95
N LEU A 5 -16.49 6.56 9.02
CA LEU A 5 -15.82 5.57 9.87
C LEU A 5 -14.38 5.32 9.38
N LEU A 6 -14.17 5.25 8.07
CA LEU A 6 -12.83 5.09 7.51
C LEU A 6 -11.92 6.27 7.89
N GLU A 7 -12.41 7.50 7.81
CA GLU A 7 -11.65 8.71 8.18
C GLU A 7 -11.30 8.77 9.67
N GLU A 8 -12.15 8.22 10.53
CA GLU A 8 -11.87 8.06 11.97
C GLU A 8 -10.79 6.98 12.22
N LEU A 9 -10.87 5.87 11.51
CA LEU A 9 -9.93 4.75 11.64
C LEU A 9 -8.56 5.09 11.05
N VAL A 10 -8.54 5.80 9.93
CA VAL A 10 -7.36 6.16 9.15
C VAL A 10 -7.52 7.61 8.69
N PRO A 11 -6.94 8.59 9.40
CA PRO A 11 -7.01 9.98 8.99
C PRO A 11 -6.48 10.17 7.56
N PRO A 12 -7.17 10.94 6.70
CA PRO A 12 -6.67 11.26 5.36
C PRO A 12 -5.33 12.00 5.42
N PRO A 13 -4.47 11.83 4.40
CA PRO A 13 -3.22 12.56 4.33
C PRO A 13 -3.45 14.05 4.11
N ALA A 14 -2.55 14.88 4.62
CA ALA A 14 -2.62 16.34 4.42
C ALA A 14 -2.50 16.72 2.94
N THR A 15 -1.69 15.97 2.18
CA THR A 15 -1.47 16.16 0.75
C THR A 15 -1.67 14.83 0.02
N PRO A 16 -2.91 14.50 -0.40
CA PRO A 16 -3.18 13.27 -1.11
C PRO A 16 -2.63 13.31 -2.53
N THR A 17 -2.04 12.20 -2.97
CA THR A 17 -1.46 12.07 -4.31
C THR A 17 -2.55 11.76 -5.33
N ALA A 18 -2.59 12.47 -6.47
CA ALA A 18 -3.54 12.17 -7.55
C ALA A 18 -5.02 12.12 -7.10
N ALA A 19 -5.42 13.03 -6.22
CA ALA A 19 -6.79 13.08 -5.68
C ALA A 19 -7.78 13.91 -6.50
N VAL A 20 -7.27 14.73 -7.43
CA VAL A 20 -8.06 15.71 -8.19
C VAL A 20 -7.96 15.43 -9.68
N GLY A 21 -9.11 15.43 -10.35
CA GLY A 21 -9.23 15.30 -11.80
C GLY A 21 -10.69 15.24 -12.24
N ASP A 22 -10.90 14.98 -13.53
CA ASP A 22 -12.23 14.95 -14.13
C ASP A 22 -12.82 13.52 -14.13
N PHE A 23 -13.69 13.23 -13.17
CA PHE A 23 -14.41 11.97 -13.13
C PHE A 23 -15.37 11.78 -14.31
N ALA A 24 -15.95 12.85 -14.87
CA ALA A 24 -16.86 12.70 -16.00
C ALA A 24 -16.11 12.19 -17.24
N ALA A 25 -14.88 12.67 -17.46
CA ALA A 25 -14.00 12.14 -18.51
C ALA A 25 -13.62 10.67 -18.26
N VAL A 26 -13.33 10.30 -17.00
CA VAL A 26 -13.03 8.91 -16.60
C VAL A 26 -14.23 7.99 -16.87
N GLU A 27 -15.42 8.39 -16.43
CA GLU A 27 -16.66 7.63 -16.60
C GLU A 27 -17.05 7.50 -18.08
N ALA A 28 -16.86 8.56 -18.87
CA ALA A 28 -17.05 8.53 -20.32
C ALA A 28 -16.07 7.55 -21.02
N ALA A 29 -14.81 7.52 -20.59
CA ALA A 29 -13.82 6.60 -21.12
C ALA A 29 -14.07 5.13 -20.70
N LEU A 30 -14.54 4.91 -19.48
CA LEU A 30 -14.93 3.59 -18.99
C LEU A 30 -16.20 3.07 -19.67
N GLY A 31 -17.14 3.95 -20.02
CA GLY A 31 -18.47 3.58 -20.50
C GLY A 31 -19.47 3.28 -19.38
N THR A 32 -19.13 3.64 -18.14
CA THR A 32 -20.00 3.50 -16.97
C THR A 32 -19.67 4.54 -15.91
N ALA A 33 -20.66 4.91 -15.10
CA ALA A 33 -20.43 5.77 -13.93
C ALA A 33 -19.72 4.99 -12.82
N LEU A 34 -18.93 5.68 -12.00
CA LEU A 34 -18.23 5.11 -10.85
C LEU A 34 -19.03 5.34 -9.56
N PRO A 35 -18.94 4.42 -8.58
CA PRO A 35 -19.60 4.59 -7.28
C PRO A 35 -19.25 5.92 -6.62
N GLY A 36 -20.25 6.60 -6.07
CA GLY A 36 -20.06 7.90 -5.42
C GLY A 36 -19.08 7.85 -4.24
N ASP A 37 -19.10 6.78 -3.46
CA ASP A 37 -18.21 6.60 -2.31
C ASP A 37 -16.74 6.43 -2.71
N TYR A 38 -16.47 5.74 -3.83
CA TYR A 38 -15.14 5.66 -4.42
C TYR A 38 -14.62 7.01 -4.89
N LYS A 39 -15.48 7.82 -5.53
CA LYS A 39 -15.09 9.18 -5.93
C LYS A 39 -14.69 10.02 -4.72
N GLU A 40 -15.39 9.89 -3.61
CA GLU A 40 -14.98 10.54 -2.35
C GLU A 40 -13.69 9.95 -1.76
N LEU A 41 -13.51 8.62 -1.78
CA LEU A 41 -12.25 8.00 -1.36
C LEU A 41 -11.05 8.59 -2.09
N VAL A 42 -11.11 8.65 -3.42
CA VAL A 42 -10.04 9.21 -4.24
C VAL A 42 -9.81 10.68 -3.91
N ARG A 43 -10.86 11.48 -3.69
CA ARG A 43 -10.70 12.89 -3.31
C ARG A 43 -10.01 13.09 -1.96
N ARG A 44 -10.24 12.19 -1.00
CA ARG A 44 -9.71 12.31 0.36
C ARG A 44 -8.33 11.67 0.51
N TYR A 45 -8.11 10.51 -0.08
CA TYR A 45 -6.90 9.72 0.08
C TYR A 45 -5.98 9.74 -1.15
N GLY A 46 -6.56 9.83 -2.35
CA GLY A 46 -5.80 9.78 -3.60
C GLY A 46 -5.29 8.38 -3.94
N TYR A 47 -4.11 8.30 -4.55
CA TYR A 47 -3.39 7.07 -4.84
C TYR A 47 -2.41 6.77 -3.70
N GLY A 48 -2.45 5.55 -3.18
CA GLY A 48 -1.63 5.14 -2.04
C GLY A 48 -2.08 3.81 -1.46
N SER A 49 -1.60 3.46 -0.28
CA SER A 49 -1.92 2.18 0.37
C SER A 49 -2.53 2.37 1.76
N PHE A 50 -3.61 1.61 2.01
CA PHE A 50 -4.14 1.42 3.35
C PHE A 50 -3.35 0.33 4.07
N CYS A 51 -2.94 0.66 5.30
CA CYS A 51 -2.28 -0.23 6.23
C CYS A 51 -1.03 -0.92 5.64
N ASP A 52 -0.29 -0.21 4.76
CA ASP A 52 0.82 -0.73 3.94
C ASP A 52 0.51 -2.10 3.31
N PHE A 53 -0.73 -2.30 2.85
CA PHE A 53 -1.13 -3.59 2.31
C PHE A 53 -2.05 -3.49 1.11
N LEU A 54 -3.14 -2.71 1.19
CA LEU A 54 -4.13 -2.60 0.11
C LEU A 54 -4.00 -1.26 -0.60
N HIS A 55 -3.63 -1.30 -1.87
CA HIS A 55 -3.36 -0.13 -2.70
C HIS A 55 -4.65 0.38 -3.35
N LEU A 56 -5.06 1.59 -2.97
CA LEU A 56 -6.14 2.33 -3.61
C LEU A 56 -5.62 2.93 -4.92
N TRP A 57 -6.26 2.55 -6.03
CA TRP A 57 -5.93 3.12 -7.32
C TRP A 57 -6.76 4.35 -7.59
N SER A 58 -6.09 5.47 -7.91
CA SER A 58 -6.73 6.66 -8.43
C SER A 58 -6.77 6.64 -9.96
N PRO A 59 -7.87 7.10 -10.59
CA PRO A 59 -7.90 7.30 -12.04
C PRO A 59 -7.00 8.46 -12.51
N PHE A 60 -6.53 9.30 -11.58
CA PHE A 60 -5.74 10.50 -11.91
C PHE A 60 -4.23 10.30 -11.71
N PHE A 61 -3.80 9.09 -11.38
CA PHE A 61 -2.38 8.81 -11.20
C PHE A 61 -1.70 8.60 -12.56
N GLY A 62 -1.06 9.65 -13.07
CA GLY A 62 -0.59 9.70 -14.46
C GLY A 62 0.48 8.68 -14.86
N ALA A 63 1.19 8.06 -13.90
CA ALA A 63 2.14 6.98 -14.20
C ALA A 63 1.45 5.64 -14.49
N CYS A 64 0.31 5.39 -13.83
CA CYS A 64 -0.55 4.25 -14.09
C CYS A 64 -1.95 4.50 -13.50
N THR A 65 -2.89 4.87 -14.37
CA THR A 65 -4.26 5.17 -13.95
C THR A 65 -4.97 3.90 -13.46
N MET A 66 -6.00 4.08 -12.62
CA MET A 66 -6.88 2.97 -12.22
C MET A 66 -7.37 2.15 -13.43
N MET A 67 -7.72 2.81 -14.53
CA MET A 67 -8.20 2.14 -15.75
C MET A 67 -7.11 1.29 -16.42
N GLU A 68 -5.86 1.75 -16.45
CA GLU A 68 -4.73 0.98 -16.99
C GLU A 68 -4.39 -0.23 -16.12
N LEU A 69 -4.40 -0.05 -14.79
CA LEU A 69 -4.19 -1.13 -13.84
C LEU A 69 -5.31 -2.18 -13.92
N ALA A 70 -6.56 -1.72 -13.97
CA ALA A 70 -7.73 -2.56 -14.14
C ALA A 70 -7.65 -3.37 -15.44
N ARG A 71 -7.31 -2.73 -16.56
CA ARG A 71 -7.10 -3.42 -17.84
C ARG A 71 -5.99 -4.48 -17.75
N GLY A 72 -4.87 -4.19 -17.09
CA GLY A 72 -3.80 -5.17 -16.88
C GLY A 72 -4.26 -6.42 -16.11
N VAL A 73 -5.07 -6.24 -15.05
CA VAL A 73 -5.68 -7.36 -14.32
C VAL A 73 -6.66 -8.13 -15.22
N LEU A 74 -7.55 -7.42 -15.90
CA LEU A 74 -8.51 -8.01 -16.83
C LEU A 74 -7.88 -8.60 -18.10
N ASP A 75 -6.63 -8.32 -18.42
CA ASP A 75 -5.92 -9.05 -19.47
C ASP A 75 -5.32 -10.34 -18.90
N ALA A 76 -4.68 -10.27 -17.73
CA ALA A 76 -4.09 -11.41 -17.04
C ALA A 76 -5.13 -12.50 -16.74
N ASP A 77 -6.28 -12.10 -16.20
CA ASP A 77 -7.37 -13.01 -15.92
C ASP A 77 -7.88 -13.66 -17.23
N THR A 78 -7.78 -12.99 -18.39
CA THR A 78 -8.34 -13.49 -19.66
C THR A 78 -7.44 -14.60 -20.15
N GLN A 79 -6.12 -14.39 -20.04
CA GLN A 79 -5.14 -15.43 -20.32
C GLN A 79 -5.33 -16.64 -19.41
N LEU A 80 -5.60 -16.42 -18.12
CA LEU A 80 -5.89 -17.50 -17.18
C LEU A 80 -7.13 -18.30 -17.59
N ALA A 81 -8.23 -17.63 -17.92
CA ALA A 81 -9.46 -18.29 -18.37
C ALA A 81 -9.28 -19.09 -19.67
N ARG A 82 -8.34 -18.71 -20.55
CA ARG A 82 -8.03 -19.48 -21.77
C ARG A 82 -7.37 -20.83 -21.48
N VAL A 83 -6.49 -20.88 -20.48
CA VAL A 83 -5.75 -22.11 -20.12
C VAL A 83 -6.46 -22.94 -19.06
N ALA A 84 -7.29 -22.29 -18.23
CA ALA A 84 -8.10 -22.91 -17.19
C ALA A 84 -9.47 -22.20 -17.13
N PRO A 85 -10.44 -22.59 -17.99
CA PRO A 85 -11.74 -21.92 -18.11
C PRO A 85 -12.52 -21.75 -16.81
N ASN A 86 -12.33 -22.67 -15.86
CA ASN A 86 -13.02 -22.63 -14.57
C ASN A 86 -12.23 -21.90 -13.47
N ALA A 87 -11.03 -21.36 -13.76
CA ALA A 87 -10.21 -20.71 -12.73
C ALA A 87 -10.72 -19.32 -12.33
N VAL A 88 -11.37 -18.60 -13.26
CA VAL A 88 -11.92 -17.26 -13.03
C VAL A 88 -13.43 -17.37 -12.76
N PRO A 89 -13.94 -17.00 -11.57
CA PRO A 89 -15.33 -17.26 -11.20
C PRO A 89 -16.34 -16.20 -11.69
N PHE A 90 -15.91 -15.18 -12.45
CA PHE A 90 -16.76 -14.06 -12.84
C PHE A 90 -16.56 -13.66 -14.31
N ALA A 91 -17.59 -13.03 -14.88
CA ALA A 91 -17.48 -12.26 -16.12
C ALA A 91 -16.59 -11.02 -15.88
N ARG A 92 -16.08 -10.40 -16.94
CA ARG A 92 -15.18 -9.24 -16.81
C ARG A 92 -15.77 -8.04 -17.50
N TYR A 93 -15.63 -6.88 -16.87
CA TYR A 93 -16.06 -5.65 -17.51
C TYR A 93 -15.39 -5.48 -18.88
N PRO A 94 -16.14 -5.14 -19.97
CA PRO A 94 -17.51 -4.63 -19.99
C PRO A 94 -18.63 -5.66 -20.21
N ASP A 95 -18.37 -6.97 -20.09
CA ASP A 95 -19.43 -7.98 -20.18
C ASP A 95 -20.51 -7.73 -19.09
N PRO A 96 -21.79 -8.10 -19.35
CA PRO A 96 -22.85 -7.97 -18.35
C PRO A 96 -22.48 -8.63 -17.01
N ASP A 97 -22.76 -7.93 -15.91
CA ASP A 97 -22.38 -8.32 -14.55
C ASP A 97 -20.88 -8.58 -14.37
N GLY A 98 -20.06 -8.02 -15.26
CA GLY A 98 -18.62 -8.14 -15.23
C GLY A 98 -17.97 -7.44 -14.04
N VAL A 99 -16.79 -7.92 -13.64
CA VAL A 99 -16.04 -7.31 -12.55
C VAL A 99 -15.09 -6.21 -13.04
N LEU A 100 -15.04 -5.09 -12.32
CA LEU A 100 -14.15 -3.95 -12.57
C LEU A 100 -13.16 -3.77 -11.39
N PRO A 101 -11.86 -4.03 -11.58
CA PRO A 101 -10.83 -3.83 -10.55
C PRO A 101 -10.69 -2.38 -10.10
N TRP A 102 -10.41 -2.15 -8.81
CA TRP A 102 -10.17 -0.79 -8.29
C TRP A 102 -9.10 -0.69 -7.19
N ALA A 103 -8.68 -1.81 -6.60
CA ALA A 103 -7.60 -1.87 -5.63
C ALA A 103 -6.91 -3.24 -5.64
N ARG A 104 -5.68 -3.31 -5.13
CA ARG A 104 -4.90 -4.56 -5.06
C ARG A 104 -4.05 -4.63 -3.80
N SER A 105 -3.93 -5.81 -3.21
CA SER A 105 -3.06 -6.07 -2.06
C SER A 105 -1.61 -6.36 -2.49
N ASP A 106 -0.67 -6.26 -1.55
CA ASP A 106 0.71 -6.71 -1.76
C ASP A 106 0.82 -8.22 -2.06
N ASN A 107 -0.16 -9.01 -1.61
CA ASN A 107 -0.23 -10.43 -1.93
C ASN A 107 -0.81 -10.71 -3.32
N GLY A 108 -1.25 -9.67 -4.04
CA GLY A 108 -1.83 -9.75 -5.37
C GLY A 108 -3.33 -10.05 -5.39
N ASP A 109 -4.01 -10.02 -4.25
CA ASP A 109 -5.46 -10.06 -4.16
C ASP A 109 -6.03 -8.77 -4.76
N VAL A 110 -7.12 -8.85 -5.50
CA VAL A 110 -7.70 -7.69 -6.18
C VAL A 110 -9.12 -7.49 -5.65
N ALA A 111 -9.45 -6.24 -5.33
CA ALA A 111 -10.81 -5.82 -5.05
C ALA A 111 -11.45 -5.32 -6.34
N TYR A 112 -12.62 -5.86 -6.64
CA TYR A 112 -13.41 -5.56 -7.82
C TYR A 112 -14.78 -5.03 -7.41
N TRP A 113 -15.39 -4.20 -8.25
CA TRP A 113 -16.84 -4.00 -8.23
C TRP A 113 -17.51 -5.00 -9.18
N VAL A 114 -18.67 -5.53 -8.80
CA VAL A 114 -19.55 -6.26 -9.73
C VAL A 114 -20.46 -5.24 -10.42
N THR A 115 -20.27 -5.00 -11.72
CA THR A 115 -20.90 -3.87 -12.43
C THR A 115 -22.34 -4.17 -12.89
N GLY A 116 -23.21 -4.55 -11.96
CA GLY A 116 -24.64 -4.81 -12.21
C GLY A 116 -25.53 -3.68 -11.71
N GLY A 117 -26.46 -3.19 -12.54
CA GLY A 117 -27.40 -2.15 -12.13
C GLY A 117 -26.73 -0.78 -11.84
N LYS A 118 -27.19 -0.08 -10.81
CA LYS A 118 -26.70 1.28 -10.47
C LYS A 118 -25.35 1.21 -9.71
N PRO A 119 -24.36 2.06 -10.03
CA PRO A 119 -23.04 2.05 -9.38
C PRO A 119 -23.05 2.13 -7.86
N GLU A 120 -24.01 2.83 -7.27
CA GLU A 120 -24.13 2.97 -5.81
C GLU A 120 -24.46 1.65 -5.09
N GLY A 121 -24.94 0.65 -5.84
CA GLY A 121 -25.27 -0.68 -5.33
C GLY A 121 -24.28 -1.77 -5.73
N TRP A 122 -23.17 -1.44 -6.40
CA TRP A 122 -22.20 -2.45 -6.81
C TRP A 122 -21.49 -3.05 -5.59
N PRO A 123 -21.58 -4.38 -5.38
CA PRO A 123 -20.88 -5.03 -4.29
C PRO A 123 -19.38 -5.13 -4.62
N VAL A 124 -18.57 -5.32 -3.57
CA VAL A 124 -17.15 -5.59 -3.69
C VAL A 124 -16.90 -7.10 -3.66
N VAL A 125 -16.15 -7.59 -4.65
CA VAL A 125 -15.58 -8.93 -4.64
C VAL A 125 -14.08 -8.83 -4.41
N LEU A 126 -13.56 -9.65 -3.52
CA LEU A 126 -12.12 -9.82 -3.31
C LEU A 126 -11.70 -11.20 -3.80
N TRP A 127 -10.73 -11.24 -4.72
CA TRP A 127 -10.32 -12.48 -5.35
C TRP A 127 -8.83 -12.52 -5.71
N ASN A 128 -8.26 -13.72 -5.68
CA ASN A 128 -6.89 -14.01 -6.06
C ASN A 128 -6.83 -15.32 -6.85
N PRO A 129 -6.24 -15.34 -8.06
CA PRO A 129 -6.05 -16.55 -8.86
C PRO A 129 -5.42 -17.73 -8.11
N ARG A 130 -4.54 -17.47 -7.14
CA ARG A 130 -3.87 -18.52 -6.36
C ARG A 130 -4.83 -19.26 -5.41
N GLY A 131 -5.95 -18.61 -5.05
CA GLY A 131 -7.01 -19.19 -4.23
C GLY A 131 -8.03 -20.03 -5.02
N GLY A 132 -7.83 -20.17 -6.34
CA GLY A 132 -8.79 -20.83 -7.23
C GLY A 132 -10.10 -20.04 -7.30
N GLN A 133 -11.24 -20.72 -7.19
CA GLN A 133 -12.56 -20.09 -7.29
C GLN A 133 -13.04 -19.44 -5.99
N ARG A 134 -12.23 -19.39 -4.93
CA ARG A 134 -12.63 -18.81 -3.64
C ARG A 134 -12.52 -17.30 -3.68
N TYR A 135 -13.59 -16.61 -3.30
CA TYR A 135 -13.65 -15.16 -3.19
C TYR A 135 -14.50 -14.74 -1.99
N ASP A 136 -14.25 -13.55 -1.48
CA ASP A 136 -15.15 -12.90 -0.53
C ASP A 136 -16.05 -11.92 -1.31
N LEU A 137 -17.37 -12.01 -1.14
CA LEU A 137 -18.34 -11.06 -1.70
C LEU A 137 -18.95 -10.25 -0.56
N VAL A 138 -18.95 -8.93 -0.71
CA VAL A 138 -19.40 -7.99 0.31
C VAL A 138 -20.38 -7.01 -0.32
N GLU A 139 -21.61 -7.03 0.18
CA GLU A 139 -22.73 -6.19 -0.28
C GLU A 139 -22.58 -4.74 0.21
N CYS A 140 -21.50 -4.07 -0.22
CA CYS A 140 -21.20 -2.68 0.13
C CYS A 140 -20.28 -2.02 -0.91
N GLY A 141 -20.22 -0.69 -0.89
CA GLY A 141 -19.30 0.09 -1.72
C GLY A 141 -17.85 0.09 -1.19
N ALA A 142 -16.93 0.65 -1.97
CA ALA A 142 -15.50 0.65 -1.68
C ALA A 142 -15.13 1.24 -0.31
N ALA A 143 -15.78 2.34 0.11
CA ALA A 143 -15.45 3.00 1.37
C ALA A 143 -15.91 2.17 2.57
N ALA A 144 -17.09 1.56 2.47
CA ALA A 144 -17.61 0.68 3.50
C ALA A 144 -16.79 -0.61 3.62
N PHE A 145 -16.35 -1.17 2.48
CA PHE A 145 -15.44 -2.32 2.45
C PHE A 145 -14.14 -2.03 3.20
N LEU A 146 -13.47 -0.91 2.90
CA LEU A 146 -12.25 -0.51 3.58
C LEU A 146 -12.47 -0.30 5.09
N ALA A 147 -13.55 0.37 5.47
CA ALA A 147 -13.90 0.58 6.88
C ALA A 147 -14.13 -0.75 7.62
N ALA A 148 -14.82 -1.71 7.00
CA ALA A 148 -15.09 -3.03 7.59
C ALA A 148 -13.79 -3.84 7.79
N TRP A 149 -12.90 -3.83 6.79
CA TRP A 149 -11.60 -4.51 6.87
C TRP A 149 -10.70 -3.89 7.93
N ILE A 150 -10.56 -2.56 7.93
CA ILE A 150 -9.65 -1.84 8.82
C ILE A 150 -10.18 -1.79 10.26
N GLY A 151 -11.50 -1.70 10.41
CA GLY A 151 -12.20 -1.82 11.69
C GLY A 151 -12.00 -3.21 12.31
N GLY A 152 -11.84 -4.24 11.48
CA GLY A 152 -11.70 -5.62 11.92
C GLY A 152 -13.03 -6.25 12.36
N GLU A 153 -14.15 -5.62 12.02
CA GLU A 153 -15.51 -6.13 12.30
C GLU A 153 -15.86 -7.32 11.40
N THR A 154 -15.26 -7.37 10.20
CA THR A 154 -15.44 -8.44 9.23
C THR A 154 -14.11 -9.16 9.02
N ALA A 155 -14.12 -10.49 9.16
CA ALA A 155 -13.01 -11.32 8.75
C ALA A 155 -13.10 -11.56 7.24
N PHE A 156 -12.04 -11.23 6.53
CA PHE A 156 -11.89 -11.56 5.11
C PHE A 156 -10.97 -12.76 4.96
N THR A 157 -11.28 -13.65 4.04
CA THR A 157 -10.46 -14.84 3.76
C THR A 157 -9.11 -14.45 3.17
N LEU A 158 -9.10 -13.40 2.34
CA LEU A 158 -7.91 -12.99 1.60
C LEU A 158 -7.17 -11.78 2.20
N LEU A 159 -7.81 -11.00 3.09
CA LEU A 159 -7.12 -9.90 3.79
C LEU A 159 -6.82 -10.27 5.24
N PRO A 160 -5.57 -10.16 5.70
CA PRO A 160 -5.25 -10.27 7.11
C PRO A 160 -5.84 -9.10 7.90
N LYS A 161 -6.01 -9.28 9.20
CA LYS A 161 -6.28 -8.16 10.10
C LYS A 161 -5.11 -7.18 10.03
N PRO A 162 -5.34 -5.87 9.78
CA PRO A 162 -4.26 -4.90 9.72
C PRO A 162 -3.47 -4.82 11.03
N ALA A 163 -2.14 -4.80 10.94
CA ALA A 163 -1.26 -4.63 12.09
C ALA A 163 -1.26 -3.18 12.61
N PHE A 164 -1.54 -2.22 11.73
CA PHE A 164 -1.66 -0.79 12.02
C PHE A 164 -2.72 -0.18 11.11
N ARG A 165 -3.17 1.03 11.45
CA ARG A 165 -4.19 1.77 10.73
C ARG A 165 -3.59 3.08 10.23
N SER A 166 -3.20 3.10 8.97
CA SER A 166 -2.59 4.27 8.34
C SER A 166 -2.89 4.29 6.85
N PHE A 167 -2.69 5.43 6.24
CA PHE A 167 -2.65 5.56 4.79
C PHE A 167 -1.26 6.10 4.41
N ASP A 168 -0.57 5.43 3.49
CA ASP A 168 0.65 5.95 2.87
C ASP A 168 0.31 6.50 1.49
N PRO A 169 0.30 7.83 1.30
CA PRO A 169 0.19 8.43 -0.02
C PRO A 169 1.37 7.98 -0.87
N TRP A 170 1.11 7.67 -2.13
CA TRP A 170 2.21 7.35 -3.02
C TRP A 170 3.09 8.57 -3.24
N CYS A 171 4.39 8.37 -3.11
CA CYS A 171 5.40 9.30 -3.58
C CYS A 171 6.54 8.51 -4.23
N ALA A 172 7.19 9.14 -5.22
CA ALA A 172 8.41 8.59 -5.79
C ALA A 172 9.51 8.62 -4.73
N ARG A 173 10.17 7.49 -4.51
CA ARG A 173 11.28 7.37 -3.56
C ARG A 173 12.52 6.85 -4.28
N VAL A 174 13.66 7.44 -3.96
CA VAL A 174 14.97 6.87 -4.28
C VAL A 174 15.26 5.81 -3.23
N HIS A 175 15.69 4.63 -3.67
CA HIS A 175 16.01 3.51 -2.79
C HIS A 175 17.53 3.36 -2.69
N GLU A 176 18.04 3.36 -1.46
CA GLU A 176 19.46 3.22 -1.17
C GLU A 176 19.69 2.23 -0.04
N THR A 177 20.74 1.44 -0.17
CA THR A 177 21.28 0.61 0.91
C THR A 177 22.53 1.29 1.44
N VAL A 178 22.48 1.69 2.70
CA VAL A 178 23.60 2.28 3.44
C VAL A 178 24.24 1.18 4.27
N GLU A 179 25.42 0.74 3.83
CA GLU A 179 26.21 -0.29 4.51
C GLU A 179 27.02 0.35 5.63
N LEU A 180 26.97 -0.27 6.80
CA LEU A 180 27.63 0.19 8.02
C LEU A 180 28.72 -0.80 8.42
N ASP A 181 29.78 -0.30 9.05
CA ASP A 181 30.80 -1.16 9.66
C ASP A 181 30.28 -1.80 10.97
N ALA A 182 31.13 -2.55 11.68
CA ALA A 182 30.73 -3.12 12.96
C ALA A 182 30.38 -2.02 13.97
N ALA A 183 29.20 -2.11 14.58
CA ALA A 183 28.78 -1.19 15.62
C ALA A 183 29.14 -1.68 17.03
N THR A 184 29.07 -0.76 17.99
CA THR A 184 29.22 -1.07 19.42
C THR A 184 27.87 -1.11 20.13
N GLY A 185 27.77 -1.92 21.19
CA GLY A 185 26.55 -2.03 22.00
C GLY A 185 25.44 -2.88 21.37
N PRO A 186 24.33 -3.11 22.09
CA PRO A 186 23.25 -4.00 21.69
C PRO A 186 22.36 -3.40 20.59
N PHE A 187 21.70 -4.25 19.80
CA PHE A 187 20.77 -3.84 18.73
C PHE A 187 19.74 -2.81 19.19
N ALA A 188 19.17 -2.99 20.38
CA ALA A 188 18.16 -2.08 20.92
C ALA A 188 18.68 -0.65 21.07
N ALA A 189 19.91 -0.45 21.55
CA ALA A 189 20.49 0.89 21.69
C ALA A 189 20.73 1.56 20.33
N ARG A 190 21.16 0.76 19.33
CA ARG A 190 21.37 1.24 17.97
C ARG A 190 20.05 1.61 17.28
N LEU A 191 19.03 0.80 17.47
CA LEU A 191 17.68 1.08 16.99
C LEU A 191 17.12 2.36 17.62
N GLU A 192 17.30 2.58 18.93
CA GLU A 192 16.87 3.82 19.59
C GLU A 192 17.60 5.05 19.05
N ALA A 193 18.90 4.96 18.75
CA ALA A 193 19.63 6.04 18.09
C ALA A 193 19.03 6.39 16.71
N LEU A 194 18.67 5.37 15.92
CA LEU A 194 17.99 5.58 14.64
C LEU A 194 16.62 6.22 14.83
N ARG A 195 15.85 5.75 15.82
CA ARG A 195 14.52 6.29 16.09
C ARG A 195 14.57 7.74 16.53
N ALA A 196 15.49 8.08 17.44
CA ALA A 196 15.68 9.45 17.91
C ALA A 196 16.08 10.40 16.77
N ALA A 197 16.96 9.97 15.87
CA ALA A 197 17.34 10.78 14.71
C ALA A 197 16.18 11.03 13.75
N PHE A 198 15.24 10.08 13.65
CA PHE A 198 14.10 10.14 12.73
C PHE A 198 12.78 10.60 13.37
N ASP A 199 12.78 11.04 14.62
CA ASP A 199 11.59 11.49 15.33
C ASP A 199 10.82 12.62 14.60
N PRO A 200 9.47 12.61 14.59
CA PRO A 200 8.61 11.47 14.96
C PRO A 200 8.75 10.32 13.94
N VAL A 201 8.84 9.10 14.47
CA VAL A 201 9.00 7.86 13.68
C VAL A 201 8.12 6.74 14.23
N GLU A 202 7.52 6.00 13.31
CA GLU A 202 6.66 4.86 13.61
C GLU A 202 7.34 3.55 13.22
N MET A 203 7.23 2.52 14.08
CA MET A 203 7.64 1.17 13.73
C MET A 203 6.49 0.46 13.01
N ARG A 204 6.74 -0.02 11.78
CA ARG A 204 5.74 -0.71 10.95
C ARG A 204 5.82 -2.22 11.04
N GLY A 205 6.96 -2.76 11.48
CA GLY A 205 7.11 -4.18 11.66
C GLY A 205 8.54 -4.55 12.01
N ALA A 206 8.70 -5.78 12.47
CA ALA A 206 9.99 -6.37 12.71
C ALA A 206 9.95 -7.84 12.27
N PHE A 207 11.08 -8.33 11.77
CA PHE A 207 11.29 -9.72 11.40
C PHE A 207 12.62 -10.19 11.99
N GLY A 208 12.70 -11.42 12.51
CA GLY A 208 13.93 -11.94 13.08
C GLY A 208 13.77 -12.69 14.39
N SER A 209 14.88 -13.19 14.93
CA SER A 209 14.94 -13.80 16.27
C SER A 209 15.43 -12.79 17.31
N ASP A 210 15.62 -13.21 18.56
CA ASP A 210 16.25 -12.38 19.59
C ASP A 210 17.77 -12.21 19.42
N ASP A 211 18.34 -12.81 18.38
CA ASP A 211 19.73 -12.64 18.00
C ASP A 211 19.96 -11.28 17.32
N ASP A 212 20.93 -10.53 17.80
CA ASP A 212 21.36 -9.23 17.26
C ASP A 212 21.76 -9.30 15.78
N HIS A 213 22.19 -10.47 15.30
CA HIS A 213 22.63 -10.70 13.92
C HIS A 213 21.54 -11.25 12.99
N ALA A 214 20.30 -11.34 13.47
CA ALA A 214 19.20 -11.89 12.68
C ALA A 214 17.92 -11.07 12.84
N ARG A 215 18.02 -9.73 12.71
CA ARG A 215 16.90 -8.81 12.89
C ARG A 215 16.73 -7.81 11.75
N GLN A 216 15.47 -7.50 11.45
CA GLN A 216 15.04 -6.42 10.59
C GLN A 216 13.94 -5.63 11.28
N VAL A 217 14.02 -4.30 11.23
CA VAL A 217 13.00 -3.40 11.76
C VAL A 217 12.67 -2.36 10.70
N HIS A 218 11.39 -2.25 10.38
CA HIS A 218 10.86 -1.29 9.41
C HIS A 218 10.32 -0.06 10.15
N LEU A 219 10.81 1.12 9.76
CA LEU A 219 10.44 2.40 10.34
C LEU A 219 9.93 3.33 9.25
N VAL A 220 9.02 4.22 9.64
CA VAL A 220 8.44 5.25 8.76
C VAL A 220 8.45 6.58 9.47
N ALA A 221 9.00 7.60 8.82
CA ALA A 221 9.13 8.96 9.33
C ALA A 221 8.59 9.96 8.30
N SER A 222 8.46 11.22 8.71
CA SER A 222 8.02 12.32 7.84
C SER A 222 6.68 12.03 7.15
N GLN A 223 5.68 11.61 7.94
CA GLN A 223 4.32 11.31 7.47
C GLN A 223 4.27 10.29 6.32
N GLY A 224 5.11 9.25 6.35
CA GLY A 224 5.11 8.21 5.31
C GLY A 224 6.22 8.37 4.29
N SER A 225 6.68 9.60 4.03
CA SER A 225 7.58 9.89 2.91
C SER A 225 8.94 9.23 3.05
N VAL A 226 9.50 9.15 4.27
CA VAL A 226 10.80 8.52 4.52
C VAL A 226 10.59 7.15 5.16
N ARG A 227 11.08 6.10 4.49
CA ARG A 227 11.05 4.72 4.97
C ARG A 227 12.46 4.23 5.26
N LEU A 228 12.63 3.53 6.37
CA LEU A 228 13.89 2.94 6.78
C LEU A 228 13.68 1.46 7.06
N THR A 229 14.64 0.63 6.71
CA THR A 229 14.76 -0.72 7.27
C THR A 229 16.13 -0.89 7.87
N TYR A 230 16.18 -1.03 9.20
CA TYR A 230 17.40 -1.40 9.87
C TYR A 230 17.55 -2.92 9.80
N ASP A 231 18.64 -3.40 9.21
CA ASP A 231 18.85 -4.79 8.84
C ASP A 231 20.18 -5.28 9.42
N THR A 232 20.14 -6.40 10.13
CA THR A 232 21.33 -7.16 10.56
C THR A 232 21.35 -8.59 10.02
N VAL A 233 20.30 -9.02 9.30
CA VAL A 233 20.20 -10.37 8.70
C VAL A 233 21.14 -10.51 7.50
N TYR A 234 21.19 -9.49 6.65
CA TYR A 234 21.96 -9.49 5.40
C TYR A 234 23.16 -8.55 5.45
N GLY A 235 23.80 -8.45 6.63
CA GLY A 235 24.83 -7.45 6.93
C GLY A 235 24.28 -6.32 7.80
N HIS A 236 25.16 -5.45 8.29
CA HIS A 236 24.78 -4.31 9.10
C HIS A 236 24.43 -3.12 8.20
N ASN A 237 23.15 -2.95 7.89
CA ASN A 237 22.69 -2.05 6.83
C ASN A 237 21.50 -1.20 7.30
N VAL A 238 21.37 0.00 6.74
CA VAL A 238 20.10 0.75 6.74
C VAL A 238 19.65 0.94 5.30
N ARG A 239 18.52 0.33 4.96
CA ARG A 239 17.84 0.59 3.68
C ARG A 239 17.00 1.85 3.84
N LEU A 240 17.33 2.89 3.10
CA LEU A 240 16.64 4.18 3.09
C LEU A 240 15.84 4.32 1.80
N ALA A 241 14.58 4.71 1.92
CA ALA A 241 13.78 5.16 0.79
C ALA A 241 13.15 6.53 1.11
N ALA A 242 13.44 7.52 0.29
CA ALA A 242 12.95 8.89 0.49
C ALA A 242 12.75 9.61 -0.87
N PRO A 243 11.85 10.60 -0.95
CA PRO A 243 11.79 11.51 -2.09
C PRO A 243 13.16 12.16 -2.34
N LEU A 244 13.48 12.43 -3.61
CA LEU A 244 14.79 12.95 -4.00
C LEU A 244 15.12 14.26 -3.27
N GLU A 245 14.13 15.13 -3.11
CA GLU A 245 14.22 16.41 -2.40
C GLU A 245 14.45 16.27 -0.88
N MET A 246 14.17 15.10 -0.31
CA MET A 246 14.39 14.82 1.11
C MET A 246 15.65 14.00 1.37
N LEU A 247 16.32 13.52 0.32
CA LEU A 247 17.37 12.51 0.44
C LEU A 247 18.58 13.02 1.23
N ASP A 248 19.06 14.23 0.92
CA ASP A 248 20.20 14.83 1.63
C ASP A 248 19.90 15.03 3.13
N ALA A 249 18.68 15.48 3.45
CA ALA A 249 18.23 15.64 4.83
C ALA A 249 18.12 14.28 5.55
N ALA A 250 17.63 13.25 4.86
CA ALA A 250 17.55 11.90 5.40
C ALA A 250 18.95 11.30 5.64
N HIS A 251 19.92 11.54 4.74
CA HIS A 251 21.32 11.15 4.93
C HIS A 251 21.94 11.82 6.14
N ALA A 252 21.78 13.14 6.29
CA ALA A 252 22.35 13.85 7.44
C ALA A 252 21.82 13.30 8.78
N ARG A 253 20.52 12.99 8.86
CA ARG A 253 19.91 12.34 10.04
C ARG A 253 20.46 10.94 10.25
N LEU A 254 20.62 10.16 9.18
CA LEU A 254 21.16 8.80 9.25
C LEU A 254 22.63 8.80 9.69
N GLU A 255 23.46 9.70 9.18
CA GLU A 255 24.86 9.84 9.61
C GLU A 255 24.96 10.15 11.10
N ALA A 256 24.14 11.08 11.60
CA ALA A 256 24.07 11.38 13.04
C ALA A 256 23.67 10.15 13.87
N ALA A 257 22.69 9.38 13.40
CA ALA A 257 22.29 8.13 14.04
C ALA A 257 23.44 7.12 14.06
N VAL A 258 24.12 6.91 12.92
CA VAL A 258 25.22 5.95 12.77
C VAL A 258 26.38 6.29 13.69
N VAL A 259 26.72 7.57 13.86
CA VAL A 259 27.72 8.00 14.85
C VAL A 259 27.27 7.65 16.27
N ALA A 260 26.01 7.87 16.62
CA ALA A 260 25.46 7.52 17.93
C ALA A 260 25.40 5.99 18.17
N MET A 261 25.33 5.18 17.11
CA MET A 261 25.48 3.71 17.18
C MET A 261 26.94 3.26 17.42
N GLY A 262 27.90 4.19 17.38
CA GLY A 262 29.32 3.86 17.40
C GLY A 262 29.75 3.08 16.16
N SER A 263 29.21 3.43 14.99
CA SER A 263 29.49 2.83 13.68
C SER A 263 29.80 3.94 12.66
N ARG A 264 30.09 3.55 11.42
CA ARG A 264 30.37 4.44 10.29
C ARG A 264 29.74 3.91 9.01
N VAL A 265 29.35 4.84 8.14
CA VAL A 265 28.93 4.52 6.78
C VAL A 265 30.15 4.05 6.00
N VAL A 266 30.07 2.85 5.43
CA VAL A 266 31.10 2.25 4.58
C VAL A 266 30.81 2.58 3.11
N ARG A 267 29.55 2.41 2.70
CA ARG A 267 29.13 2.54 1.31
C ARG A 267 27.65 2.86 1.22
N VAL A 268 27.27 3.62 0.19
CA VAL A 268 25.87 3.82 -0.21
C VAL A 268 25.68 3.24 -1.59
N VAL A 269 24.71 2.34 -1.75
CA VAL A 269 24.36 1.72 -3.02
C VAL A 269 22.94 2.12 -3.38
N ARG A 270 22.77 2.81 -4.51
CA ARG A 270 21.45 3.19 -5.04
C ARG A 270 20.94 2.10 -5.99
N SER A 271 19.67 1.74 -5.82
CA SER A 271 18.95 0.76 -6.67
C SER A 271 17.85 1.43 -7.48
#